data_AF-A0A521L672-F1
#
_entry.id   AF-A0A521L672-F1
#
_cell.length_a   1.000
_cell.length_b   1.000
_cell.length_c   1.000
_cell.angle_alpha   90.00
_cell.angle_beta   90.00
_cell.angle_gamma   90.00
#
_symmetry.space_group_name_H-M   'P 1'
#
loop_
_entity.id
_entity.type
_entity.pdbx_description
1 polymer ?
#
loop_
_entity_poly.entity_id
_entity_poly.type
_entity_poly.pdbx_seq_one_letter_code
_entity_poly.pdbx_strand_id
1 'polypeptide(L)'
;METAYYLIVEREVGGRRLRLLDDYATADRLIGDAADYEAGEFSGDWVGGLQLVFDASGRLAAASRIEDLGSLVRAELAARTDWKRSQARRERWASS
;
A
#
# COMPACT_ATOMS: atom_id res chain seq x y z
N MET A 1 -12.62 -2.88 -20.27
CA MET A 1 -11.25 -3.09 -19.77
C MET A 1 -11.31 -3.00 -18.26
N GLU A 2 -10.74 -3.97 -17.57
CA GLU A 2 -10.70 -4.05 -16.12
C GLU A 2 -9.26 -3.86 -15.64
N THR A 3 -9.08 -3.21 -14.49
CA THR A 3 -7.76 -2.97 -13.89
C THR A 3 -7.73 -3.59 -12.50
N ALA A 4 -6.70 -4.39 -12.22
CA ALA A 4 -6.44 -4.94 -10.90
C ALA A 4 -5.08 -4.45 -10.37
N TYR A 5 -4.98 -4.27 -9.06
CA TYR A 5 -3.77 -3.80 -8.40
C TYR A 5 -3.25 -4.89 -7.47
N TYR A 6 -1.92 -5.06 -7.41
CA TYR A 6 -1.30 -6.06 -6.55
C TYR A 6 -0.16 -5.45 -5.76
N LEU A 7 -0.15 -5.70 -4.45
CA LEU A 7 1.00 -5.39 -3.60
C LEU A 7 1.95 -6.59 -3.58
N ILE A 8 3.25 -6.32 -3.72
CA ILE A 8 4.28 -7.33 -3.60
C ILE A 8 4.89 -7.21 -2.20
N VAL A 9 4.84 -8.29 -1.43
CA VAL A 9 5.37 -8.35 -0.05
C VAL A 9 6.40 -9.46 0.07
N GLU A 10 7.49 -9.21 0.79
CA GLU A 10 8.47 -10.22 1.18
C GLU A 10 8.36 -10.55 2.68
N ARG A 11 8.36 -11.84 3.00
CA ARG A 11 8.29 -12.35 4.38
C ARG A 11 9.23 -13.53 4.57
N GLU A 12 9.80 -13.66 5.77
CA GLU A 12 10.52 -14.86 6.16
C GLU A 12 9.57 -15.88 6.79
N VAL A 13 9.52 -17.08 6.22
CA VAL A 13 8.72 -18.20 6.71
C VAL A 13 9.61 -19.43 6.78
N GLY A 14 9.85 -19.95 7.98
CA GLY A 14 10.68 -21.15 8.19
C GLY A 14 12.12 -21.00 7.71
N GLY A 15 12.73 -19.82 7.85
CA GLY A 15 14.11 -19.54 7.40
C GLY A 15 14.25 -19.30 5.90
N ARG A 16 13.13 -19.20 5.16
CA ARG A 16 13.11 -18.89 3.73
C ARG A 16 12.38 -17.59 3.48
N ARG A 17 12.95 -16.73 2.63
CA ARG A 17 12.27 -15.54 2.11
C ARG A 17 11.29 -15.92 1.00
N LEU A 18 10.03 -15.56 1.19
CA LEU A 18 8.93 -15.77 0.24
C LEU A 18 8.41 -14.42 -0.23
N ARG A 19 8.02 -14.37 -1.50
CA ARG A 19 7.37 -13.20 -2.10
C ARG A 19 5.90 -13.54 -2.36
N LEU A 20 5.02 -12.69 -1.85
CA LEU A 20 3.57 -12.83 -1.92
C LEU A 20 2.98 -11.70 -2.76
N LEU A 21 1.85 -11.98 -3.39
CA LEU A 21 1.05 -11.03 -4.14
C LEU A 21 -0.33 -10.94 -3.49
N ASP A 22 -0.63 -9.78 -2.94
CA ASP A 22 -1.94 -9.48 -2.34
C ASP A 22 -2.73 -8.64 -3.34
N ASP A 23 -4.00 -8.99 -3.57
CA ASP A 23 -4.87 -8.32 -4.54
C ASP A 23 -5.63 -7.15 -3.92
N TYR A 24 -5.77 -6.08 -4.70
CA TYR A 24 -6.44 -4.85 -4.28
C TYR A 24 -7.38 -4.35 -5.37
N ALA A 25 -8.57 -3.95 -4.95
CA ALA A 25 -9.58 -3.36 -5.83
C ALA A 25 -9.19 -1.97 -6.36
N THR A 26 -8.35 -1.22 -5.63
CA THR A 26 -7.92 0.13 -6.01
C THR A 26 -6.47 0.40 -5.63
N ALA A 27 -5.85 1.35 -6.34
CA ALA A 27 -4.51 1.83 -6.01
C ALA A 27 -4.45 2.48 -4.61
N ASP A 28 -5.48 3.23 -4.22
CA ASP A 28 -5.51 3.90 -2.90
C ASP A 28 -5.47 2.90 -1.73
N ARG A 29 -6.19 1.78 -1.85
CA ARG A 29 -6.15 0.71 -0.85
C ARG A 29 -4.78 0.07 -0.78
N LEU A 30 -4.18 -0.21 -1.94
CA LEU A 30 -2.82 -0.73 -2.03
C LEU A 30 -1.81 0.23 -1.38
N ILE A 31 -1.89 1.53 -1.65
CA ILE A 31 -1.01 2.56 -1.04
C ILE A 31 -1.21 2.58 0.47
N GLY A 32 -2.46 2.48 0.93
CA GLY A 32 -2.80 2.49 2.34
C GLY A 32 -2.19 1.32 3.11
N ASP A 33 -2.30 0.11 2.57
CA ASP A 33 -1.75 -1.10 3.20
C ASP A 33 -0.22 -1.14 3.07
N ALA A 34 0.35 -0.67 1.95
CA ALA A 34 1.79 -0.50 1.83
C ALA A 34 2.36 0.49 2.86
N ALA A 35 1.61 1.55 3.19
CA ALA A 35 1.95 2.45 4.29
C ALA A 35 1.91 1.75 5.66
N ASP A 36 1.00 0.81 5.88
CA ASP A 36 0.96 0.02 7.12
C ASP A 36 2.16 -0.93 7.23
N TYR A 37 2.61 -1.53 6.13
CA TYR A 37 3.89 -2.27 6.09
C TYR A 37 5.09 -1.36 6.38
N GLU A 38 5.17 -0.20 5.72
CA GLU A 38 6.25 0.79 5.95
C GLU A 38 6.28 1.30 7.40
N ALA A 39 5.12 1.41 8.04
CA ALA A 39 5.01 1.79 9.45
C ALA A 39 5.34 0.63 10.44
N GLY A 40 5.55 -0.59 9.94
CA GLY A 40 5.80 -1.77 10.76
C GLY A 40 4.56 -2.36 11.44
N GLU A 41 3.37 -1.99 10.98
CA GLU A 41 2.09 -2.49 11.51
C GLU A 41 1.81 -3.93 11.04
N PHE A 42 2.41 -4.33 9.91
CA PHE A 42 2.33 -5.68 9.37
C PHE A 42 3.71 -6.36 9.33
N SER A 43 3.72 -7.68 9.42
CA SER A 43 4.95 -8.46 9.29
C SER A 43 5.42 -8.51 7.83
N GLY A 44 6.70 -8.23 7.60
CA GLY A 44 7.33 -8.28 6.28
C GLY A 44 7.54 -6.91 5.66
N ASP A 45 8.10 -6.92 4.45
CA ASP A 45 8.46 -5.71 3.73
C ASP A 45 7.67 -5.63 2.43
N TRP A 46 6.96 -4.52 2.20
CA TRP A 46 6.45 -4.26 0.86
C TRP A 46 7.63 -3.91 -0.06
N VAL A 47 7.66 -4.44 -1.28
CA VAL A 47 8.77 -4.25 -2.21
C VAL A 47 8.36 -3.66 -3.56
N GLY A 48 7.06 -3.49 -3.79
CA GLY A 48 6.52 -2.81 -4.95
C GLY A 48 5.04 -3.07 -5.16
N GLY A 49 4.49 -2.54 -6.24
CA GLY A 49 3.13 -2.81 -6.68
C GLY A 49 3.04 -2.99 -8.18
N LEU A 50 2.02 -3.70 -8.62
CA LEU A 50 1.71 -3.97 -10.02
C LEU A 50 0.30 -3.48 -10.35
N GLN A 51 0.15 -3.00 -11.58
CA GLN A 51 -1.14 -2.76 -12.21
C GLN A 51 -1.28 -3.73 -13.37
N LEU A 52 -2.34 -4.52 -13.36
CA LEU A 52 -2.70 -5.43 -14.44
C LEU A 52 -3.95 -4.91 -15.13
N VAL A 53 -3.96 -4.94 -16.47
CA VAL A 53 -5.09 -4.53 -17.29
C VAL A 53 -5.58 -5.72 -18.09
N PHE A 54 -6.88 -6.01 -17.99
CA PHE A 54 -7.54 -7.12 -18.67
C PHE A 54 -8.46 -6.61 -19.78
N ASP A 55 -8.46 -7.31 -20.91
CA ASP A 55 -9.37 -7.04 -22.03
C ASP A 55 -10.81 -7.52 -21.73
N ALA A 56 -11.74 -7.27 -22.66
CA ALA A 56 -13.14 -7.67 -22.49
C ALA A 56 -13.37 -9.19 -22.45
N SER A 57 -12.37 -10.00 -22.83
CA SER A 57 -12.41 -11.46 -22.74
C SER A 57 -11.83 -12.00 -21.43
N GLY A 58 -11.36 -11.12 -20.54
CA GLY A 58 -10.70 -11.47 -19.28
C GLY A 58 -9.23 -11.88 -19.46
N ARG A 59 -8.63 -11.65 -20.63
CA ARG A 59 -7.21 -11.94 -20.87
C ARG A 59 -6.35 -10.75 -20.46
N LEU A 60 -5.17 -11.03 -19.93
CA LEU A 60 -4.20 -10.00 -19.58
C LEU A 60 -3.75 -9.28 -20.86
N ALA A 61 -4.04 -7.98 -20.92
CA ALA A 61 -3.68 -7.11 -22.03
C ALA A 61 -2.39 -6.33 -21.74
N ALA A 62 -2.17 -5.91 -20.48
CA ALA A 62 -0.96 -5.23 -20.06
C ALA A 62 -0.65 -5.48 -18.58
N ALA A 63 0.63 -5.38 -18.24
CA ALA A 63 1.13 -5.43 -16.86
C ALA A 63 2.22 -4.37 -16.70
N SER A 64 2.11 -3.54 -15.66
CA SER A 64 3.08 -2.49 -15.36
C SER A 64 3.40 -2.45 -13.87
N ARG A 65 4.62 -2.03 -13.55
CA ARG A 65 5.00 -1.70 -12.17
C ARG A 65 4.49 -0.30 -11.85
N ILE A 66 4.04 -0.09 -10.62
CA ILE A 66 3.73 1.23 -10.09
C ILE A 66 5.05 1.86 -9.63
N GLU A 67 5.72 2.61 -10.52
CA GLU A 67 7.08 3.12 -10.27
C GLU A 67 7.17 4.07 -9.06
N ASP A 68 6.18 4.95 -8.89
CA ASP A 68 6.16 5.96 -7.84
C ASP A 68 5.53 5.49 -6.52
N LEU A 69 5.26 4.18 -6.38
CA LEU A 69 4.52 3.66 -5.22
C LEU A 69 5.15 4.09 -3.89
N GLY A 70 6.47 4.01 -3.76
CA GLY A 70 7.14 4.41 -2.51
C GLY A 70 6.99 5.88 -2.16
N SER A 71 6.92 6.77 -3.16
CA SER A 71 6.66 8.19 -2.94
C SER A 71 5.22 8.43 -2.49
N LEU A 72 4.26 7.74 -3.10
CA LEU A 72 2.85 7.78 -2.70
C LEU A 72 2.64 7.27 -1.27
N VAL A 73 3.29 6.15 -0.91
CA VAL A 73 3.26 5.57 0.43
C VAL A 73 3.80 6.54 1.49
N ARG A 74 4.95 7.17 1.22
CA ARG A 74 5.52 8.17 2.15
C ARG A 74 4.63 9.40 2.30
N ALA A 75 3.98 9.85 1.22
CA ALA A 75 3.04 10.96 1.27
C ALA A 75 1.81 10.62 2.13
N GLU A 76 1.26 9.42 1.96
CA GLU A 76 0.14 8.91 2.76
C GLU A 76 0.50 8.83 4.26
N LEU A 77 1.68 8.30 4.60
CA LEU A 77 2.16 8.27 5.99
C LEU A 77 2.30 9.66 6.61
N ALA A 78 2.85 10.61 5.86
CA ALA A 78 2.98 11.99 6.30
C ALA A 78 1.60 12.61 6.58
N ALA A 79 0.63 12.42 5.68
CA ALA A 79 -0.74 12.93 5.83
C ALA A 79 -1.43 12.36 7.08
N ARG A 80 -1.32 11.03 7.32
CA ARG A 80 -1.86 10.38 8.53
C ARG A 80 -1.23 10.94 9.81
N THR A 81 0.08 11.14 9.79
CA THR A 81 0.84 11.68 10.95
C THR A 81 0.40 13.11 11.27
N ASP A 82 0.27 13.96 10.26
CA ASP A 82 -0.16 15.35 10.44
C ASP A 82 -1.62 15.45 10.90
N TRP A 83 -2.49 14.57 10.40
CA TRP A 83 -3.85 14.45 10.91
C TRP A 83 -3.88 14.05 12.40
N LYS A 84 -3.14 13.01 12.80
CA LYS A 84 -3.03 12.58 14.21
C LYS A 84 -2.52 13.72 15.10
N ARG A 85 -1.51 14.46 14.66
CA ARG A 85 -0.99 15.63 15.40
C ARG A 85 -2.05 16.73 15.54
N SER A 86 -2.82 16.98 14.49
CA SER A 86 -3.88 17.97 14.48
C SER A 86 -5.02 17.62 15.44
N GLN A 87 -5.39 16.34 15.54
CA GLN A 87 -6.38 15.87 16.52
C GLN A 87 -5.87 16.04 17.95
N ALA A 88 -4.66 15.57 18.24
CA ALA A 88 -4.07 15.70 19.59
C ALA A 88 -3.97 17.16 20.04
N ARG A 89 -3.73 18.11 19.11
CA ARG A 89 -3.74 19.55 19.42
C ARG A 89 -5.14 20.07 19.76
N ARG A 90 -6.18 19.62 19.04
CA ARG A 90 -7.57 20.02 19.32
C ARG A 90 -8.06 19.49 20.67
N GLU A 91 -7.74 18.23 20.98
CA GLU A 91 -8.09 17.62 22.27
C GLU A 91 -7.47 18.36 23.46
N ARG A 92 -6.20 18.79 23.34
CA ARG A 92 -5.55 19.60 24.38
C ARG A 92 -6.24 20.94 24.63
N TRP A 93 -6.71 21.60 23.58
CA TRP A 93 -7.44 22.87 23.69
C TRP A 93 -8.86 22.70 24.22
N ALA A 94 -9.52 21.58 23.94
CA ALA A 94 -10.84 21.28 24.49
C ALA A 94 -10.80 20.89 25.98
N SER A 95 -9.63 20.53 26.50
CA SER A 95 -9.41 20.09 27.88
C SER A 95 -8.78 21.17 28.78
N SER A 96 -8.61 22.40 28.28
CA SER A 96 -8.14 23.59 29.02
C SER A 96 -9.29 24.58 29.22
#